data_AF-A0A7V9RKS7-F1
#
_entry.id   AF-A0A7V9RKS7-F1
#
_cell.length_a   1.000
_cell.length_b   1.000
_cell.length_c   1.000
_cell.angle_alpha   90.00
_cell.angle_beta   90.00
_cell.angle_gamma   90.00
#
_symmetry.space_group_name_H-M   'P 1'
#
loop_
_entity.id
_entity.type
_entity.pdbx_description
1 polymer ?
#
loop_
_entity_poly.entity_id
_entity_poly.type
_entity_poly.pdbx_seq_one_letter_code
_entity_poly.pdbx_strand_id
1 'polypeptide(L)'
;MNRLDQLAERLKSAFGDRLQSLVIAFDEVTIVIKGTDHLSVAVALRDDSALAFEQLIDLCGVDYSTYGEGAWDAARYAVVMHLMSLTHNWR
;
A
#
# COMPACT_ATOMS: atom_id res chain seq x y z
N MET A 1 0.24 4.20 -20.87
CA MET A 1 -0.06 3.82 -19.48
C MET A 1 0.56 2.46 -19.24
N ASN A 2 1.65 2.36 -18.47
CA ASN A 2 2.20 1.06 -18.14
C ASN A 2 1.27 0.34 -17.12
N ARG A 3 1.61 -0.88 -16.73
CA ARG A 3 0.78 -1.69 -15.82
C ARG A 3 0.67 -1.09 -14.42
N LEU A 4 1.76 -0.52 -13.90
CA LEU A 4 1.79 0.08 -12.56
C LEU A 4 1.02 1.40 -12.52
N ASP A 5 1.07 2.19 -13.60
CA ASP A 5 0.24 3.39 -13.75
C ASP A 5 -1.26 3.04 -13.69
N GLN A 6 -1.67 1.93 -14.33
CA GLN A 6 -3.07 1.48 -14.28
C GLN A 6 -3.49 1.04 -12.88
N LEU A 7 -2.63 0.30 -12.17
CA LEU A 7 -2.89 -0.08 -10.78
C LEU A 7 -2.96 1.16 -9.88
N ALA A 8 -2.03 2.10 -10.04
CA ALA A 8 -2.01 3.34 -9.28
C ALA A 8 -3.31 4.15 -9.46
N GLU A 9 -3.83 4.29 -10.68
CA GLU A 9 -5.09 4.97 -10.91
C GLU A 9 -6.29 4.23 -10.30
N ARG A 10 -6.32 2.89 -10.34
CA ARG A 10 -7.37 2.11 -9.66
C ARG A 10 -7.34 2.31 -8.15
N LEU A 11 -6.15 2.30 -7.54
CA LEU A 11 -5.96 2.54 -6.12
C LEU A 11 -6.38 3.97 -5.73
N LYS A 12 -6.00 4.98 -6.51
CA LYS A 12 -6.46 6.37 -6.30
C LYS A 12 -7.99 6.47 -6.37
N SER A 13 -8.60 5.83 -7.37
CA SER A 13 -10.06 5.82 -7.53
C SER A 13 -10.78 5.15 -6.35
N ALA A 14 -10.25 4.03 -5.85
CA ALA A 14 -10.86 3.28 -4.75
C ALA A 14 -10.70 3.97 -3.38
N PHE A 15 -9.57 4.65 -3.16
CA PHE A 15 -9.20 5.12 -1.81
C PHE A 15 -9.23 6.64 -1.64
N GLY A 16 -9.02 7.42 -2.70
CA GLY A 16 -9.05 8.88 -2.67
C GLY A 16 -8.25 9.45 -1.50
N ASP A 17 -8.91 10.27 -0.68
CA ASP A 17 -8.32 10.98 0.47
C ASP A 17 -7.85 10.05 1.62
N ARG A 18 -8.15 8.75 1.56
CA ARG A 18 -7.59 7.76 2.52
C ARG A 18 -6.11 7.47 2.24
N LEU A 19 -5.62 7.75 1.03
CA LEU A 19 -4.21 7.65 0.69
C LEU A 19 -3.46 8.88 1.20
N GLN A 20 -2.56 8.68 2.16
CA GLN A 20 -1.59 9.71 2.55
C GLN A 20 -0.54 9.91 1.46
N SER A 21 -0.16 8.83 0.78
CA SER A 21 0.67 8.88 -0.42
C SER A 21 0.48 7.64 -1.29
N LEU A 22 0.83 7.77 -2.56
CA LEU A 22 0.99 6.67 -3.50
C LEU A 22 2.29 6.90 -4.27
N VAL A 23 3.21 5.94 -4.23
CA VAL A 23 4.52 6.02 -4.87
C VAL A 23 4.70 4.83 -5.80
N ILE A 24 5.22 5.10 -7.00
CA ILE A 24 5.74 4.08 -7.91
C ILE A 24 7.26 4.20 -7.89
N ALA A 25 7.94 3.15 -7.42
CA ALA A 25 9.40 3.09 -7.40
C ALA A 25 9.83 1.62 -7.50
N PHE A 26 10.97 1.38 -8.16
CA PHE A 26 11.56 0.03 -8.26
C PHE A 26 10.59 -1.05 -8.76
N ASP A 27 9.75 -0.70 -9.75
CA ASP A 27 8.69 -1.56 -10.29
C ASP A 27 7.62 -2.04 -9.28
N GLU A 28 7.46 -1.31 -8.18
CA GLU A 28 6.42 -1.55 -7.16
C GLU A 28 5.52 -0.33 -6.96
N VAL A 29 4.28 -0.58 -6.52
CA VAL A 29 3.35 0.46 -6.06
C VAL A 29 3.22 0.37 -4.54
N THR A 30 3.53 1.46 -3.84
CA THR A 30 3.31 1.58 -2.39
C THR A 30 2.22 2.59 -2.11
N ILE A 31 1.21 2.20 -1.32
CA ILE A 31 0.25 3.13 -0.74
C ILE A 31 0.51 3.30 0.75
N VAL A 32 0.46 4.54 1.23
CA VAL A 32 0.51 4.85 2.65
C VAL A 32 -0.86 5.32 3.09
N ILE A 33 -1.35 4.75 4.19
CA ILE A 33 -2.66 5.04 4.77
C ILE A 33 -2.53 5.34 6.25
N LYS A 34 -3.56 5.96 6.84
CA LYS A 34 -3.64 6.09 8.29
C LYS A 34 -3.88 4.72 8.93
N GLY A 35 -3.27 4.50 10.09
CA GLY A 35 -3.48 3.26 10.86
C GLY A 35 -4.95 3.00 11.22
N THR A 36 -5.75 4.06 11.40
CA THR A 36 -7.21 3.95 11.66
C THR A 36 -7.99 3.34 10.50
N ASP A 37 -7.47 3.45 9.27
CA ASP A 37 -8.15 3.00 8.06
C ASP A 37 -7.76 1.58 7.67
N HIS A 38 -6.75 1.00 8.34
CA HIS A 38 -6.09 -0.26 7.98
C HIS A 38 -7.05 -1.39 7.66
N LEU A 39 -7.97 -1.73 8.58
CA LEU A 39 -8.92 -2.82 8.37
C LEU A 39 -9.83 -2.55 7.16
N SER A 40 -10.35 -1.34 7.05
CA SER A 40 -11.26 -0.97 5.94
C SER A 40 -10.57 -1.02 4.58
N VAL A 41 -9.31 -0.60 4.51
CA VAL A 41 -8.50 -0.61 3.29
C VAL A 41 -8.10 -2.03 2.93
N ALA A 42 -7.65 -2.85 3.90
CA ALA A 42 -7.30 -4.24 3.66
C ALA A 42 -8.50 -5.06 3.14
N VAL A 43 -9.70 -4.85 3.71
CA VAL A 43 -10.94 -5.48 3.23
C VAL A 43 -11.25 -5.05 1.80
N ALA A 44 -11.18 -3.76 1.49
CA ALA A 44 -11.44 -3.26 0.14
C ALA A 44 -10.41 -3.75 -0.89
N LEU A 45 -9.13 -3.77 -0.55
CA LEU A 45 -8.06 -4.32 -1.40
C LEU A 45 -8.34 -5.78 -1.77
N ARG A 46 -8.82 -6.58 -0.81
CA ARG A 46 -9.16 -8.00 -1.00
C ARG A 46 -10.46 -8.20 -1.79
N ASP A 47 -11.52 -7.48 -1.42
CA ASP A 47 -12.90 -7.78 -1.85
C ASP A 47 -13.34 -7.01 -3.11
N ASP A 48 -12.69 -5.89 -3.44
CA ASP A 48 -12.97 -5.19 -4.69
C ASP A 48 -12.46 -6.01 -5.88
N SER A 49 -13.37 -6.49 -6.72
CA SER A 49 -13.05 -7.29 -7.92
C SER A 49 -12.06 -6.61 -8.88
N ALA A 50 -11.97 -5.28 -8.89
CA ALA A 50 -11.03 -4.52 -9.72
C ALA A 50 -9.61 -4.49 -9.16
N LEU A 51 -9.42 -4.84 -7.88
CA LEU A 51 -8.16 -4.87 -7.15
C LEU A 51 -7.75 -6.31 -6.80
N ALA A 52 -8.65 -7.05 -6.13
CA ALA A 52 -8.56 -8.46 -5.79
C ALA A 52 -7.17 -8.88 -5.27
N PHE A 53 -6.67 -8.22 -4.23
CA PHE A 53 -5.43 -8.61 -3.56
C PHE A 53 -5.70 -9.74 -2.56
N GLU A 54 -5.82 -10.97 -3.05
CA GLU A 54 -6.28 -12.11 -2.24
C GLU A 54 -5.17 -12.72 -1.37
N GLN A 55 -3.91 -12.49 -1.71
CA GLN A 55 -2.76 -13.05 -0.98
C GLN A 55 -2.01 -11.98 -0.19
N LEU A 56 -1.88 -12.21 1.11
CA LEU A 56 -0.90 -11.55 1.96
C LEU A 56 0.40 -12.36 1.92
N ILE A 57 1.43 -11.80 1.31
CA ILE A 57 2.74 -12.44 1.15
C ILE A 57 3.59 -12.26 2.40
N ASP A 58 3.60 -11.05 2.96
CA ASP A 58 4.42 -10.70 4.11
C ASP A 58 3.77 -9.56 4.91
N LEU A 59 4.03 -9.57 6.22
CA LEU A 59 3.62 -8.53 7.17
C LEU A 59 4.80 -8.24 8.09
N CYS A 60 5.36 -7.04 8.01
CA CYS A 60 6.51 -6.66 8.81
C CYS A 60 6.33 -5.31 9.51
N GLY A 61 7.05 -5.15 10.63
CA GLY A 61 7.15 -3.89 11.35
C GLY A 61 8.47 -3.20 11.04
N VAL A 62 8.44 -1.88 10.86
CA VAL A 62 9.63 -1.05 10.62
C VAL A 62 9.78 -0.05 11.76
N ASP A 63 10.97 0.06 12.34
CA ASP A 63 11.33 1.10 13.33
C ASP A 63 12.18 2.18 12.64
N TYR A 64 11.63 3.39 12.53
CA TYR A 64 12.27 4.54 11.91
C TYR A 64 13.10 5.39 12.88
N SER A 65 13.34 4.94 14.12
CA SER A 65 14.05 5.73 15.16
C SER A 65 15.41 6.28 14.75
N THR A 66 16.13 5.61 13.84
CA THR A 66 17.44 6.07 13.31
C THR A 66 17.41 6.31 11.81
N TYR A 67 16.24 6.30 11.18
CA TYR A 67 16.13 6.42 9.73
C TYR A 67 16.50 7.82 9.26
N GLY A 68 17.28 7.90 8.18
CA GLY A 68 17.74 9.16 7.60
C GLY A 68 18.53 10.02 8.58
N GLU A 69 19.37 9.40 9.44
CA GLU A 69 20.10 10.11 10.51
C GLU A 69 19.16 10.85 11.49
N GLY A 70 17.97 10.30 11.73
CA GLY A 70 16.93 10.91 12.58
C GLY A 70 16.10 11.99 11.88
N ALA A 71 16.18 12.11 10.56
CA ALA A 71 15.37 13.06 9.78
C ALA A 71 13.89 12.65 9.65
N TRP A 72 13.51 11.45 10.09
CA TRP A 72 12.11 11.00 10.05
C TRP A 72 11.26 11.74 11.09
N ASP A 73 10.27 12.50 10.62
CA ASP A 73 9.41 13.35 11.44
C ASP A 73 7.99 12.79 11.66
N ALA A 74 7.72 11.58 11.18
CA ALA A 74 6.43 10.90 11.30
C ALA A 74 6.43 9.80 12.39
N ALA A 75 5.46 8.89 12.35
CA ALA A 75 5.33 7.82 13.33
C ALA A 75 6.60 6.94 13.36
N ARG A 76 7.12 6.65 14.57
CA ARG A 76 8.32 5.83 14.75
C ARG A 76 8.17 4.44 14.13
N TYR A 77 6.99 3.83 14.26
CA TYR A 77 6.73 2.50 13.74
C TYR A 77 5.80 2.55 12.54
N ALA A 78 6.08 1.73 11.54
CA ALA A 78 5.13 1.38 10.49
C ALA A 78 4.88 -0.12 10.45
N VAL A 79 3.72 -0.47 9.92
CA VAL A 79 3.37 -1.84 9.53
C VAL A 79 3.32 -1.85 8.02
N VAL A 80 4.08 -2.74 7.40
CA VAL A 80 4.16 -2.90 5.95
C VAL A 80 3.55 -4.25 5.57
N MET A 81 2.68 -4.24 4.58
CA MET A 81 2.07 -5.42 4.00
C MET A 81 2.47 -5.55 2.54
N HIS A 82 2.96 -6.73 2.17
CA HIS A 82 3.13 -7.08 0.78
C HIS A 82 1.95 -7.94 0.33
N LEU A 83 1.23 -7.47 -0.68
CA LEU A 83 0.03 -8.11 -1.19
C LEU A 83 0.23 -8.58 -2.62
N MET A 84 -0.49 -9.62 -3.02
CA MET A 84 -0.54 -10.07 -4.39
C MET A 84 -1.98 -10.37 -4.80
N SER A 85 -2.36 -9.86 -5.96
CA SER A 85 -3.54 -10.29 -6.69
C SER A 85 -3.16 -11.44 -7.60
N LEU A 86 -3.74 -12.62 -7.37
CA LEU A 86 -3.64 -13.73 -8.32
C LEU A 86 -4.55 -13.48 -9.53
N THR A 87 -5.73 -12.90 -9.31
CA THR A 87 -6.70 -12.61 -10.37
C THR A 87 -6.14 -11.68 -11.43
N HIS A 88 -5.48 -10.59 -11.01
CA HIS A 88 -4.88 -9.60 -11.94
C HIS A 88 -3.37 -9.79 -12.13
N ASN A 89 -2.77 -10.73 -11.40
CA ASN A 89 -1.32 -10.98 -11.31
C ASN A 89 -0.52 -9.80 -10.73
N TRP A 90 -1.15 -8.85 -10.02
CA TRP A 90 -0.52 -7.60 -9.58
C TRP A 90 0.10 -7.69 -8.19
N ARG A 91 1.11 -6.85 -7.94
CA ARG A 91 1.75 -6.61 -6.65
C ARG A 91 1.79 -5.11 -6.43
#